data_AF-A0A7H1N5R4-F1
#
_entry.id   AF-A0A7H1N5R4-F1
#
_cell.length_a   1.000
_cell.length_b   1.000
_cell.length_c   1.000
_cell.angle_alpha   90.00
_cell.angle_beta   90.00
_cell.angle_gamma   90.00
#
_symmetry.space_group_name_H-M   'P 1'
#
loop_
_entity.id
_entity.type
_entity.pdbx_description
1 polymer ?
#
loop_
_entity_poly.entity_id
_entity_poly.type
_entity_poly.pdbx_seq_one_letter_code
_entity_poly.pdbx_strand_id
1 'polypeptide(L)' 'MRAYRARLRAAGLRPVQIWVPDVRAPNFVEEARRQSLRASRHPSEKNAIDFIEAVAELDDDAS' A
#
# COMPACT_ATOMS: atom_id res chain seq x y z
N MET A 1 20.02 -4.58 2.86
CA MET A 1 19.44 -3.25 2.54
C MET A 1 19.94 -2.63 1.23
N ARG A 2 21.25 -2.37 1.05
CA ARG A 2 21.78 -1.65 -0.14
C ARG A 2 21.57 -2.40 -1.46
N ALA A 3 21.79 -3.72 -1.47
CA ALA A 3 21.57 -4.57 -2.64
C ALA A 3 20.09 -4.65 -3.06
N TYR A 4 19.17 -4.82 -2.09
CA TYR A 4 17.72 -4.83 -2.34
C TYR A 4 17.23 -3.52 -2.99
N ARG A 5 17.65 -2.37 -2.45
CA ARG A 5 17.32 -1.06 -3.05
C ARG A 5 18.00 -0.83 -4.40
N ALA A 6 19.11 -1.48 -4.70
CA ALA A 6 19.75 -1.39 -6.01
C ALA A 6 18.94 -2.15 -7.08
N ARG A 7 18.45 -3.36 -6.75
CA ARG A 7 17.55 -4.15 -7.61
C ARG A 7 16.25 -3.40 -7.91
N LEU A 8 15.61 -2.82 -6.91
CA LEU A 8 14.38 -2.03 -7.11
C LEU A 8 14.60 -0.82 -8.02
N ARG A 9 15.74 -0.12 -7.88
CA ARG A 9 16.07 1.00 -8.78
C ARG A 9 16.33 0.56 -10.22
N ALA A 10 16.99 -0.58 -10.41
CA ALA A 10 17.20 -1.15 -11.73
C ALA A 10 15.88 -1.56 -12.41
N ALA A 11 14.87 -1.96 -11.62
CA ALA A 11 13.50 -2.21 -12.07
C ALA A 11 12.66 -0.92 -12.26
N GLY A 12 13.27 0.27 -12.17
CA GLY A 12 12.58 1.56 -12.36
C GLY A 12 11.84 2.11 -11.14
N LEU A 13 11.93 1.46 -9.98
CA LEU A 13 11.24 1.89 -8.76
C LEU A 13 12.07 2.90 -7.95
N ARG A 14 11.41 3.95 -7.45
CA ARG A 14 12.04 4.97 -6.61
C ARG A 14 11.59 4.85 -5.16
N PRO A 15 12.50 4.75 -4.17
CA PRO A 15 12.11 4.82 -2.77
C PRO A 15 11.55 6.21 -2.44
N VAL A 16 10.41 6.26 -1.77
CA VAL A 16 9.82 7.46 -1.19
C VAL A 16 9.74 7.31 0.32
N GLN A 17 10.04 8.39 1.04
CA GLN A 17 9.88 8.44 2.49
C GLN A 17 8.63 9.27 2.78
N ILE A 18 7.65 8.62 3.41
CA ILE A 18 6.41 9.25 3.84
C ILE A 18 6.30 9.13 5.35
N TRP A 19 5.68 10.12 5.98
CA TRP A 19 5.32 10.06 7.39
C TRP A 19 3.99 9.36 7.52
N VAL A 20 3.94 8.31 8.34
CA VAL A 20 2.73 7.55 8.65
C VAL A 20 2.28 7.85 10.09
N PRO A 21 0.98 7.73 10.41
CA PRO A 21 0.51 7.87 11.78
C PRO A 21 1.19 6.86 12.72
N ASP A 22 1.48 7.29 13.96
CA ASP A 22 2.03 6.39 14.98
C ASP A 22 0.96 5.38 15.44
N VAL A 23 1.20 4.11 15.15
CA VAL A 23 0.30 3.00 15.48
C VAL A 23 0.15 2.75 16.99
N ARG A 24 1.05 3.34 17.80
CA ARG A 24 1.02 3.24 19.27
C ARG A 24 0.26 4.37 19.94
N ALA A 25 -0.15 5.39 19.18
CA ALA A 25 -0.94 6.48 19.74
C ALA A 25 -2.29 5.95 20.25
N PRO A 26 -2.78 6.42 21.41
CA PRO A 26 -3.99 5.88 22.04
C PRO A 26 -5.25 6.01 21.18
N ASN A 27 -5.29 6.96 20.24
CA ASN A 27 -6.39 7.20 19.32
C ASN A 27 -6.20 6.56 17.93
N PHE A 28 -5.10 5.85 17.69
CA PHE A 28 -4.81 5.29 16.37
C PHE A 28 -5.88 4.29 15.92
N VAL A 29 -6.36 3.43 16.82
CA VAL A 29 -7.37 2.42 16.49
C VAL A 29 -8.68 3.05 16.04
N GLU A 30 -9.12 4.12 16.71
CA GLU A 30 -10.34 4.85 16.36
C GLU A 30 -10.20 5.55 15.02
N GLU A 31 -9.07 6.22 14.79
CA GLU A 31 -8.80 6.91 13.54
C GLU A 31 -8.64 5.94 12.37
N ALA A 32 -7.93 4.83 12.57
CA ALA A 32 -7.79 3.76 11.58
C ALA A 32 -9.17 3.23 11.19
N ARG A 33 -10.03 2.91 12.17
CA ARG A 33 -11.40 2.45 11.93
C ARG A 33 -12.21 3.48 11.14
N ARG A 34 -12.14 4.76 11.52
CA ARG A 34 -12.85 5.85 10.85
C ARG A 34 -12.41 6.01 9.40
N GLN A 35 -11.11 5.92 9.13
CA GLN A 35 -10.55 6.04 7.79
C GLN A 35 -10.83 4.81 6.93
N SER A 36 -10.74 3.60 7.49
CA SER A 36 -11.11 2.37 6.78
C SER A 36 -12.56 2.39 6.33
N LEU A 37 -13.49 2.85 7.19
CA LEU A 37 -14.91 2.96 6.82
C LEU A 37 -15.15 4.00 5.71
N ARG A 38 -14.33 5.05 5.66
CA ARG A 38 -14.42 6.06 4.59
C ARG A 38 -13.90 5.50 3.27
N ALA A 39 -12.75 4.82 3.31
CA ALA A 39 -12.21 4.13 2.15
C ALA A 39 -13.21 3.09 1.61
N SER A 40 -13.84 2.31 2.50
CA SER A 40 -14.78 1.25 2.12
C SER A 40 -16.14 1.72 1.58
N ARG A 41 -16.37 3.03 1.63
CA ARG A 41 -17.59 3.66 1.09
C ARG A 41 -17.26 4.54 -0.10
N HIS A 42 -15.99 4.64 -0.46
CA HIS A 42 -15.57 5.48 -1.56
C HIS A 42 -15.96 4.78 -2.88
N PRO A 43 -16.62 5.47 -3.83
CA PRO A 43 -17.06 4.85 -5.08
C PRO A 43 -15.94 4.19 -5.90
N SER A 44 -14.70 4.64 -5.72
CA SER A 44 -13.54 4.08 -6.42
C SER A 44 -12.87 2.90 -5.70
N GLU A 45 -13.37 2.48 -4.52
CA GLU A 45 -12.78 1.38 -3.76
C GLU A 45 -12.75 0.10 -4.61
N LYS A 46 -13.89 -0.26 -5.19
CA LYS A 46 -14.00 -1.47 -6.01
C LYS A 46 -12.96 -1.50 -7.13
N ASN A 47 -12.85 -0.41 -7.89
CA ASN A 47 -11.87 -0.32 -8.98
C ASN A 47 -10.42 -0.39 -8.47
N ALA A 48 -10.15 0.14 -7.27
CA ALA A 48 -8.82 0.07 -6.68
C ALA A 48 -8.47 -1.36 -6.24
N ILE A 49 -9.41 -2.08 -5.62
CA ILE A 49 -9.23 -3.48 -5.24
C ILE A 49 -9.06 -4.37 -6.48
N ASP A 50 -9.96 -4.23 -7.46
CA ASP A 50 -9.90 -5.00 -8.71
C ASP A 50 -8.54 -4.78 -9.44
N PHE A 51 -7.98 -3.56 -9.40
CA PHE A 51 -6.64 -3.26 -9.93
C PHE A 51 -5.51 -3.92 -9.13
N ILE A 52 -5.57 -3.88 -7.80
CA ILE A 52 -4.55 -4.47 -6.93
C ILE A 52 -4.50 -5.99 -7.12
N GLU A 53 -5.65 -6.65 -7.19
CA GLU A 53 -5.76 -8.09 -7.47
C GLU A 53 -5.13 -8.42 -8.82
N ALA A 54 -5.51 -7.70 -9.88
CA ALA A 54 -4.98 -7.93 -11.23
C ALA A 54 -3.45 -7.76 -11.33
N VAL A 55 -2.86 -6.85 -10.54
CA VAL A 55 -1.39 -6.65 -10.53
C VAL A 55 -0.67 -7.67 -9.65
N ALA A 56 -1.28 -8.12 -8.55
CA ALA A 56 -0.70 -9.15 -7.68
C ALA A 56 -0.57 -10.50 -8.41
N GLU A 57 -1.55 -10.87 -9.23
CA GLU A 57 -1.50 -12.09 -10.06
C GLU A 57 -0.32 -12.08 -11.05
N LEU A 58 0.03 -10.92 -11.60
CA LEU A 58 1.16 -10.78 -12.54
C LEU A 58 2.53 -10.99 -11.89
N ASP A 59 2.67 -10.72 -10.59
CA ASP A 59 3.92 -10.93 -9.84
C ASP A 59 4.09 -12.41 -9.42
N ASP A 60 2.99 -13.13 -9.18
CA ASP A 60 3.01 -14.56 -8.82
C ASP A 60 3.32 -15.46 -10.04
N ASP A 61 2.85 -15.11 -11.25
CA ASP A 61 3.15 -15.82 -12.50
C ASP A 61 4.59 -15.59 -13.01
N ALA A 62 5.31 -14.62 -12.45
CA ALA A 62 6.68 -14.26 -12.84
C ALA A 62 7.77 -14.85 -11.93
N SER A 63 7.42 -15.74 -10.99
CA SER A 63 8.32 -16.37 -10.00
C SER A 63 8.75 -17.80 -10.35
#